data_AF-A0A0B6Y6D7-F1
#
_entry.id   AF-A0A0B6Y6D7-F1
#
_cell.length_a   1.000
_cell.length_b   1.000
_cell.length_c   1.000
_cell.angle_alpha   90.00
_cell.angle_beta   90.00
_cell.angle_gamma   90.00
#
_symmetry.space_group_name_H-M   'P 1'
#
loop_
_entity.id
_entity.type
_entity.pdbx_description
1 polymer ?
#
loop_
_entity_poly.entity_id
_entity_poly.type
_entity_poly.pdbx_seq_one_letter_code
_entity_poly.pdbx_strand_id
1 'polypeptide(L)'
;HIVGNITDKPKRVDFNFHKGEVDDADMPLHLSIRFDEGIFNSKIVYNVYTDGNWSDTEQRISNPFKANAEFDLRIRIKDNKFVIFANKKEIAAF
;
A
#
# COMPACT_ATOMS: atom_id res chain seq x y z
N HIS A 1 -3.45 3.32 -11.63
CA HIS A 1 -4.77 3.50 -10.99
C HIS A 1 -5.39 2.13 -10.90
N ILE A 2 -5.81 1.73 -9.70
CA ILE A 2 -6.34 0.39 -9.42
C ILE A 2 -7.75 0.56 -8.87
N VAL A 3 -8.67 -0.23 -9.40
CA VAL A 3 -10.04 -0.38 -8.89
C VAL A 3 -10.35 -1.85 -8.78
N GLY A 4 -11.16 -2.22 -7.80
CA GLY A 4 -11.57 -3.61 -7.60
C GLY A 4 -12.50 -3.79 -6.41
N ASN A 5 -12.75 -5.03 -6.04
CA ASN A 5 -13.58 -5.39 -4.89
C ASN A 5 -12.73 -6.11 -3.84
N ILE A 6 -12.83 -5.66 -2.59
CA ILE A 6 -12.25 -6.36 -1.45
C ILE A 6 -13.15 -7.54 -1.11
N THR A 7 -12.56 -8.71 -0.87
CA THR A 7 -13.31 -9.92 -0.50
C THR A 7 -13.97 -9.79 0.88
N ASP A 8 -14.82 -10.75 1.26
CA ASP A 8 -15.51 -10.77 2.56
C ASP A 8 -14.56 -10.94 3.75
N LYS A 9 -13.46 -11.70 3.57
CA LYS A 9 -12.48 -11.99 4.62
C LYS A 9 -11.06 -11.66 4.14
N PRO A 10 -10.77 -10.38 3.86
CA PRO A 10 -9.46 -9.98 3.37
C PRO A 10 -8.43 -10.13 4.49
N LYS A 11 -7.20 -10.50 4.12
CA LYS A 11 -6.05 -10.43 5.02
C LYS A 11 -5.16 -9.27 4.61
N ARG A 12 -4.55 -9.39 3.43
CA ARG A 12 -3.65 -8.38 2.89
C ARG A 12 -3.84 -8.23 1.39
N VAL A 13 -3.56 -7.03 0.91
CA VAL A 13 -3.42 -6.73 -0.51
C VAL A 13 -2.17 -5.88 -0.66
N ASP A 14 -1.20 -6.38 -1.41
CA ASP A 14 0.10 -5.73 -1.57
C ASP A 14 0.23 -5.14 -2.98
N PHE A 15 0.74 -3.93 -3.04
CA PHE A 15 1.05 -3.18 -4.26
C PHE A 15 2.52 -2.82 -4.22
N ASN A 16 3.31 -3.51 -5.02
CA ASN A 16 4.75 -3.41 -5.04
C ASN A 16 5.23 -2.80 -6.36
N PHE A 17 6.12 -1.83 -6.27
CA PHE A 17 6.78 -1.24 -7.43
C PHE A 17 8.20 -1.79 -7.42
N HIS A 18 8.46 -2.82 -8.22
CA HIS A 18 9.78 -3.45 -8.33
C HIS A 18 10.67 -2.72 -9.33
N LYS A 19 11.97 -2.68 -9.03
CA LYS A 19 13.03 -2.21 -9.91
C LYS A 19 13.68 -3.41 -10.60
N GLY A 20 12.90 -4.12 -11.41
CA GLY A 20 13.33 -5.33 -12.12
C GLY A 20 12.28 -6.42 -12.05
N GLU A 21 12.60 -7.54 -12.71
CA GLU A 21 11.69 -8.69 -12.84
C GLU A 21 12.00 -9.82 -11.84
N VAL A 22 13.12 -9.74 -11.13
CA VAL A 22 13.53 -10.76 -10.15
C VAL A 22 12.79 -10.56 -8.82
N ASP A 23 12.52 -11.65 -8.11
CA ASP A 23 11.70 -11.65 -6.90
C ASP A 23 12.28 -10.79 -5.77
N ASP A 24 13.60 -10.64 -5.71
CA ASP A 24 14.34 -9.87 -4.71
C ASP A 24 14.75 -8.47 -5.21
N ALA A 25 14.20 -8.02 -6.35
CA ALA A 25 14.48 -6.69 -6.87
C ALA A 25 14.09 -5.60 -5.85
N ASP A 26 14.89 -4.52 -5.79
CA ASP A 26 14.57 -3.35 -4.97
C ASP A 26 13.12 -2.91 -5.21
N MET A 27 12.44 -2.55 -4.13
CA MET A 27 11.09 -2.00 -4.18
C MET A 27 11.12 -0.57 -3.65
N PRO A 28 11.23 0.44 -4.52
CA PRO A 28 11.05 1.85 -4.14
C PRO A 28 9.69 2.14 -3.48
N LEU A 29 8.70 1.24 -3.65
CA LEU A 29 7.47 1.28 -2.88
C LEU A 29 6.94 -0.14 -2.66
N HIS A 30 6.88 -0.55 -1.40
CA HIS A 30 5.95 -1.56 -0.90
C HIS A 30 4.76 -0.84 -0.30
N LEU A 31 3.54 -1.18 -0.71
CA LEU A 31 2.31 -0.70 -0.05
C LEU A 31 1.42 -1.91 0.25
N SER A 32 1.12 -2.12 1.52
CA SER A 32 0.33 -3.24 2.03
C SER A 32 -0.92 -2.74 2.73
N ILE A 33 -2.09 -3.09 2.21
CA ILE A 33 -3.38 -2.87 2.89
C ILE A 33 -3.60 -4.09 3.80
N ARG A 34 -3.44 -3.91 5.11
CA ARG A 34 -3.47 -4.97 6.11
C ARG A 34 -4.76 -4.93 6.92
N PHE A 35 -5.66 -5.88 6.67
CA PHE A 35 -6.92 -6.07 7.38
C PHE A 35 -6.76 -6.96 8.62
N ASP A 36 -5.64 -7.67 8.74
CA ASP A 36 -5.34 -8.66 9.77
C ASP A 36 -4.63 -8.08 11.02
N GLU A 37 -4.35 -6.78 11.07
CA GLU A 37 -3.72 -6.12 12.23
C GLU A 37 -4.70 -5.78 13.38
N GLY A 38 -5.92 -6.31 13.33
CA GLY A 38 -6.93 -6.24 14.40
C GLY A 38 -8.30 -5.70 13.93
N ILE A 39 -9.38 -6.12 14.59
CA ILE A 39 -10.79 -5.84 14.19
C ILE A 39 -11.08 -4.34 13.98
N PHE A 40 -10.46 -3.47 14.78
CA PHE A 40 -10.60 -2.01 14.68
C PHE A 40 -9.34 -1.30 14.16
N ASN A 41 -8.31 -2.05 13.76
CA ASN A 41 -6.95 -1.54 13.62
C ASN A 41 -6.33 -1.77 12.24
N SER A 42 -7.11 -2.12 11.21
CA SER A 42 -6.55 -2.29 9.87
C SER A 42 -5.75 -1.06 9.42
N LYS A 43 -4.58 -1.28 8.83
CA LYS A 43 -3.64 -0.23 8.43
C LYS A 43 -3.30 -0.34 6.95
N ILE A 44 -2.96 0.79 6.35
CA ILE A 44 -2.10 0.79 5.18
C ILE A 44 -0.68 1.00 5.69
N VAL A 45 0.22 0.11 5.29
CA VAL A 45 1.63 0.14 5.64
C VAL A 45 2.42 0.35 4.36
N TYR A 46 3.40 1.24 4.36
CA TYR A 46 4.29 1.39 3.22
C TYR A 46 5.73 1.60 3.65
N ASN A 47 6.64 1.05 2.84
CA ASN A 47 8.06 1.04 3.12
C ASN A 47 8.87 0.91 1.82
N VAL A 48 10.19 1.04 1.92
CA VAL A 48 11.16 0.79 0.85
C VAL A 48 11.93 -0.48 1.17
N TYR A 49 12.19 -1.26 0.14
CA TYR A 49 13.10 -2.40 0.18
C TYR A 49 14.26 -2.13 -0.78
N THR A 50 15.50 -2.10 -0.27
CA THR A 50 16.70 -1.83 -1.07
C THR A 50 17.83 -2.71 -0.58
N ASP A 51 18.64 -3.24 -1.51
CA ASP A 51 19.82 -4.06 -1.20
C ASP A 51 19.50 -5.21 -0.23
N GLY A 52 18.36 -5.86 -0.43
CA GLY A 52 17.93 -6.99 0.39
C GLY A 52 17.28 -6.63 1.74
N ASN A 53 17.13 -5.35 2.07
CA ASN A 53 16.71 -4.89 3.40
C ASN A 53 15.51 -3.94 3.35
N TRP A 54 14.63 -4.05 4.35
CA TRP A 54 13.59 -3.07 4.61
C TRP A 54 14.19 -1.84 5.29
N SER A 55 13.73 -0.64 4.91
CA SER A 55 14.06 0.58 5.65
C SER A 55 13.45 0.56 7.06
N ASP A 56 14.15 1.17 8.02
CA ASP A 56 13.68 1.34 9.41
C ASP A 56 12.47 2.29 9.52
N THR A 57 12.24 3.12 8.49
CA THR A 57 11.22 4.18 8.49
C THR A 57 9.86 3.75 7.92
N GLU A 58 9.36 2.58 8.35
CA GLU A 58 8.03 2.09 7.98
C GLU A 58 6.93 3.10 8.36
N GLN A 59 6.07 3.43 7.41
CA GLN A 59 4.94 4.32 7.64
C GLN A 59 3.64 3.51 7.80
N ARG A 60 2.78 3.97 8.71
CA ARG A 60 1.49 3.34 8.99
C ARG A 60 0.38 4.39 9.06
N ILE A 61 -0.66 4.21 8.27
CA ILE A 61 -1.83 5.09 8.24
C ILE A 61 -3.13 4.29 8.39
N SER A 62 -4.22 4.97 8.72
CA SER A 62 -5.54 4.34 8.81
C SER A 62 -5.96 3.78 7.45
N ASN A 63 -6.49 2.55 7.45
CA ASN A 63 -7.06 1.94 6.25
C ASN A 63 -8.51 2.43 6.04
N PRO A 64 -8.82 3.13 4.94
CA PRO A 64 -10.18 3.57 4.64
C PRO A 64 -11.02 2.50 3.92
N PHE A 65 -10.43 1.38 3.50
CA PHE A 65 -11.11 0.32 2.76
C PHE A 65 -11.82 -0.66 3.70
N LYS A 66 -12.88 -1.31 3.19
CA LYS A 66 -13.72 -2.24 3.95
C LYS A 66 -13.83 -3.57 3.22
N ALA A 67 -14.02 -4.64 3.98
CA ALA A 67 -14.37 -5.94 3.43
C ALA A 67 -15.69 -5.85 2.65
N ASN A 68 -15.82 -6.67 1.60
CA ASN A 68 -17.00 -6.76 0.74
C ASN A 68 -17.43 -5.40 0.14
N ALA A 69 -16.46 -4.56 -0.22
CA ALA A 69 -16.70 -3.24 -0.79
C ALA A 69 -15.75 -2.95 -1.95
N GLU A 70 -16.18 -2.08 -2.86
CA GLU A 70 -15.31 -1.53 -3.91
C GLU A 70 -14.21 -0.68 -3.29
N PHE A 71 -13.02 -0.71 -3.91
CA PHE A 71 -11.92 0.16 -3.57
C PHE A 71 -11.37 0.88 -4.80
N ASP A 72 -10.95 2.13 -4.60
CA ASP A 72 -10.16 2.91 -5.56
C ASP A 72 -8.82 3.27 -4.89
N LEU A 73 -7.73 2.74 -5.43
CA LEU A 73 -6.36 3.09 -5.05
C LEU A 73 -5.68 3.79 -6.23
N ARG A 74 -5.11 4.96 -5.96
CA ARG A 74 -4.33 5.69 -6.97
C ARG A 74 -3.03 6.17 -6.37
N ILE A 75 -1.94 5.75 -6.98
CA ILE A 75 -0.59 6.20 -6.67
C ILE A 75 -0.14 7.08 -7.84
N ARG A 76 0.34 8.28 -7.54
CA ARG A 76 0.90 9.23 -8.50
C ARG A 76 2.33 9.55 -8.12
N ILE A 77 3.19 9.78 -9.11
CA ILE A 77 4.52 10.31 -8.88
C ILE A 77 4.46 11.82 -9.13
N LYS A 78 4.77 12.62 -8.12
CA LYS A 78 4.81 14.09 -8.19
C LYS A 78 5.95 14.60 -7.33
N ASP A 79 6.77 15.50 -7.85
CA ASP A 79 7.88 16.14 -7.11
C ASP A 79 8.78 15.11 -6.39
N ASN A 80 9.12 14.02 -7.08
CA ASN A 80 9.88 12.87 -6.57
C ASN A 80 9.24 12.13 -5.37
N LYS A 81 7.92 12.22 -5.22
CA LYS A 81 7.16 11.53 -4.18
C LYS A 81 6.06 10.65 -4.76
N PHE A 82 5.75 9.57 -4.08
CA PHE A 82 4.53 8.79 -4.27
C PHE A 82 3.39 9.44 -3.48
N VAL A 83 2.43 10.03 -4.19
CA VAL A 83 1.19 10.56 -3.61
C VAL A 83 0.10 9.51 -3.72
N ILE A 84 -0.40 9.07 -2.56
CA ILE A 84 -1.34 7.97 -2.42
C ILE A 84 -2.73 8.52 -2.15
N PHE A 85 -3.68 8.11 -2.98
CA PHE A 85 -5.09 8.40 -2.86
C PHE A 85 -5.87 7.12 -2.63
N ALA A 86 -6.79 7.16 -1.67
CA ALA A 86 -7.78 6.12 -1.44
C ALA A 86 -9.17 6.72 -1.56
N ASN A 87 -10.03 6.09 -2.36
CA ASN A 87 -11.39 6.57 -2.63
C ASN A 87 -11.41 8.06 -3.03
N LYS A 88 -10.49 8.43 -3.93
CA LYS A 88 -10.31 9.81 -4.46
C LYS A 88 -9.85 10.86 -3.44
N LYS A 89 -9.52 10.47 -2.20
CA LYS A 89 -8.95 11.35 -1.17
C LYS A 89 -7.47 11.06 -0.98
N GLU A 90 -6.64 12.09 -0.91
CA GLU A 90 -5.22 11.95 -0.55
C GLU A 90 -5.10 11.47 0.90
N ILE A 91 -4.28 10.46 1.13
CA ILE A 91 -4.06 9.85 2.44
C ILE A 91 -2.60 9.83 2.88
N ALA A 92 -1.67 9.95 1.93
CA ALA A 92 -0.23 10.03 2.20
C ALA A 92 0.54 10.59 1.01
N ALA A 93 1.72 11.15 1.31
CA ALA A 93 2.75 11.47 0.34
C ALA A 93 4.09 10.98 0.89
N PHE A 94 4.76 10.11 0.15
CA PHE A 94 6.01 9.45 0.51
C PHE A 94 7.11 9.86 -0.45
#